data_AF-A0A4V1TQ84-F1
#
_entry.id   AF-A0A4V1TQ84-F1
#
_cell.length_a   1.000
_cell.length_b   1.000
_cell.length_c   1.000
_cell.angle_alpha   90.00
_cell.angle_beta   90.00
_cell.angle_gamma   90.00
#
_symmetry.space_group_name_H-M   'P 1'
#
loop_
_entity.id
_entity.type
_entity.pdbx_description
1 polymer ?
#
loop_
_entity_poly.entity_id
_entity_poly.type
_entity_poly.pdbx_seq_one_letter_code
_entity_poly.pdbx_strand_id
1 'polypeptide(L)'
;PGPKGAPFLAVLQAAGAKYEQMLMNFLGPVELWALSTTPGDTALRNRLYAAVGFSEALRRLARVFPRGSAVTEIDRRKNERLKRGELDTRAEAGVVDELAAELTDGKGLGIVLRDLVQDNDPSRTMLAAE
;
A
#
# COMPACT_ATOMS: atom_id res chain seq x y z
N PRO A 1 8.56 10.98 4.65
CA PRO A 1 9.90 10.67 4.09
C PRO A 1 9.78 10.42 2.58
N GLY A 2 10.65 11.03 1.77
CA GLY A 2 10.63 10.79 0.32
C GLY A 2 11.33 9.48 -0.06
N PRO A 3 11.41 9.15 -1.37
CA PRO A 3 12.09 7.94 -1.85
C PRO A 3 13.57 7.83 -1.44
N LYS A 4 14.21 8.97 -1.12
CA LYS A 4 15.60 9.04 -0.65
C LYS A 4 15.74 8.93 0.88
N GLY A 5 14.65 8.60 1.57
CA GLY A 5 14.57 8.63 3.03
C GLY A 5 14.46 10.04 3.59
N ALA A 6 14.54 10.16 4.91
CA ALA A 6 14.66 11.42 5.64
C ALA A 6 15.87 11.33 6.58
N PRO A 7 16.98 12.05 6.29
CA PRO A 7 18.13 12.10 7.21
C PRO A 7 17.74 12.79 8.51
N PHE A 8 18.26 12.29 9.63
CA PHE A 8 18.11 12.93 10.93
C PHE A 8 19.31 12.65 11.82
N LEU A 9 19.60 13.57 12.73
CA LEU A 9 20.64 13.40 13.75
C LEU A 9 19.99 12.90 15.04
N ALA A 10 20.35 11.70 15.49
CA ALA A 10 20.01 11.23 16.82
C ALA A 10 21.05 11.72 17.82
N VAL A 11 20.59 12.51 18.80
CA VAL A 11 21.40 12.92 19.95
C VAL A 11 20.83 12.22 21.18
N LEU A 12 21.62 11.32 21.75
CA LEU A 12 21.22 10.48 22.89
C LEU A 12 22.12 10.82 24.08
N GLN A 13 21.53 10.93 25.27
CA GLN A 13 22.27 11.02 26.51
C GLN A 13 22.01 9.77 27.35
N ALA A 14 23.04 8.96 27.53
CA ALA A 14 22.95 7.68 28.23
C ALA A 14 24.20 7.46 29.08
N ALA A 15 24.02 6.98 30.32
CA ALA A 15 25.10 6.70 31.27
C ALA A 15 26.12 7.85 31.44
N GLY A 16 25.65 9.10 31.41
CA GLY A 16 26.51 10.29 31.55
C GLY A 16 27.31 10.66 30.30
N ALA A 17 27.18 9.91 29.20
CA ALA A 17 27.81 10.20 27.92
C ALA A 17 26.79 10.74 26.89
N LYS A 18 27.30 11.55 25.95
CA LYS A 18 26.56 12.07 24.80
C LYS A 18 26.94 11.26 23.56
N TYR A 19 25.94 10.77 22.84
CA TYR A 19 26.11 10.06 21.57
C TYR A 19 25.41 10.86 20.46
N GLU A 20 26.12 11.04 19.35
CA GLU A 20 25.60 11.71 18.16
C GLU A 20 25.72 10.75 16.98
N GLN A 21 24.61 10.45 16.32
CA GLN A 21 24.58 9.54 15.18
C GLN A 21 23.72 10.09 14.06
N MET A 22 24.30 10.19 12.86
CA MET A 22 23.55 10.46 11.63
C MET A 22 22.81 9.20 11.22
N LEU A 23 21.48 9.31 11.07
CA LEU A 23 20.59 8.22 10.72
C LEU A 23 19.74 8.57 9.49
N MET A 24 19.25 7.54 8.81
CA MET A 24 18.36 7.68 7.67
C MET A 24 17.04 6.96 7.97
N ASN A 25 15.94 7.69 7.98
CA ASN A 25 14.60 7.10 8.11
C ASN A 25 14.07 6.71 6.72
N PHE A 26 13.94 5.41 6.46
CA PHE A 26 13.28 4.86 5.29
C PHE A 26 11.92 4.28 5.70
N LEU A 27 10.86 4.60 4.97
CA LEU A 27 9.55 3.99 5.16
C LEU A 27 9.40 2.80 4.22
N GLY A 28 8.94 1.67 4.76
CA GLY A 28 8.53 0.53 3.98
C GLY A 28 7.18 0.78 3.29
N PRO A 29 6.79 -0.10 2.34
CA PRO A 29 5.54 0.04 1.60
C PRO A 29 4.28 0.07 2.50
N VAL A 30 4.29 -0.67 3.61
CA VAL A 30 3.18 -0.68 4.57
C VAL A 30 3.07 0.67 5.27
N GLU A 31 4.20 1.22 5.76
CA GLU A 31 4.22 2.52 6.42
C GLU A 31 3.86 3.65 5.44
N LEU A 32 4.32 3.57 4.19
CA LEU A 32 3.93 4.52 3.15
C LEU A 32 2.41 4.54 2.95
N TRP A 33 1.76 3.37 2.89
CA TRP A 33 0.31 3.29 2.79
C TRP A 33 -0.42 3.71 4.05
N ALA A 34 0.09 3.38 5.23
CA ALA A 34 -0.48 3.82 6.51
C ALA A 34 -0.44 5.34 6.67
N LEU A 35 0.60 5.99 6.13
CA LEU A 35 0.85 7.43 6.24
C LEU A 35 0.41 8.23 5.00
N SER A 36 -0.08 7.58 3.93
CA SER A 36 -0.61 8.30 2.78
C SER A 36 -1.88 9.08 3.16
N THR A 37 -1.95 10.32 2.69
CA THR A 37 -3.05 11.27 2.91
C THR A 37 -3.66 11.78 1.61
N THR A 38 -3.26 11.24 0.45
CA THR A 38 -3.88 11.65 -0.81
C THR A 38 -5.36 11.22 -0.83
N PRO A 39 -6.27 11.99 -1.45
CA PRO A 39 -7.70 11.65 -1.46
C PRO A 39 -7.98 10.27 -2.06
N GLY A 40 -7.39 9.95 -3.22
CA GLY A 40 -7.55 8.66 -3.88
C GLY A 40 -7.01 7.48 -3.05
N ASP A 41 -5.83 7.62 -2.46
CA ASP A 41 -5.26 6.56 -1.60
C ASP A 41 -6.09 6.37 -0.34
N THR A 42 -6.54 7.45 0.30
CA THR A 42 -7.38 7.39 1.50
C THR A 42 -8.71 6.71 1.18
N ALA A 43 -9.33 7.06 0.05
CA ALA A 43 -10.59 6.50 -0.42
C ALA A 43 -10.48 5.00 -0.72
N LEU A 44 -9.40 4.56 -1.38
CA LEU A 44 -9.12 3.15 -1.67
C LEU A 44 -8.83 2.36 -0.38
N ARG A 45 -7.96 2.91 0.47
CA ARG A 45 -7.56 2.29 1.74
C ARG A 45 -8.75 2.06 2.67
N ASN A 46 -9.63 3.06 2.81
CA ASN A 46 -10.81 2.94 3.66
C ASN A 46 -11.78 1.84 3.19
N ARG A 47 -11.94 1.66 1.87
CA ARG A 47 -12.76 0.57 1.32
C ARG A 47 -12.16 -0.79 1.61
N LEU A 48 -10.86 -0.93 1.47
CA LEU A 48 -10.18 -2.18 1.83
C LEU A 48 -10.22 -2.44 3.33
N TYR A 49 -10.11 -1.41 4.17
CA TYR A 49 -10.30 -1.55 5.62
C TYR A 49 -11.68 -2.13 5.95
N ALA A 50 -12.73 -1.64 5.29
CA ALA A 50 -14.07 -2.16 5.47
C ALA A 50 -14.23 -3.60 4.96
N ALA A 51 -13.55 -3.97 3.86
CA ALA A 51 -13.70 -5.27 3.22
C ALA A 51 -12.89 -6.40 3.88
N VAL A 52 -11.64 -6.15 4.25
CA VAL A 52 -10.70 -7.21 4.69
C VAL A 52 -10.02 -6.90 6.03
N GLY A 53 -10.31 -5.75 6.64
CA GLY A 53 -9.69 -5.30 7.88
C GLY A 53 -8.36 -4.56 7.67
N PHE A 54 -7.94 -3.84 8.70
CA PHE A 54 -6.82 -2.89 8.65
C PHE A 54 -5.50 -3.51 8.20
N SER A 55 -5.02 -4.54 8.90
CA SER A 55 -3.70 -5.12 8.65
C SER A 55 -3.60 -5.81 7.30
N GLU A 56 -4.66 -6.52 6.89
CA GLU A 56 -4.70 -7.21 5.61
C GLU A 56 -4.77 -6.23 4.44
N ALA A 57 -5.59 -5.19 4.56
CA ALA A 57 -5.67 -4.14 3.55
C ALA A 57 -4.31 -3.48 3.30
N LEU A 58 -3.57 -3.13 4.37
CA LEU A 58 -2.24 -2.54 4.23
C LEU A 58 -1.26 -3.50 3.54
N ARG A 59 -1.29 -4.80 3.89
CA ARG A 59 -0.44 -5.80 3.22
C ARG A 59 -0.75 -5.90 1.73
N ARG A 60 -2.03 -5.96 1.36
CA ARG A 60 -2.46 -6.03 -0.05
C ARG A 60 -2.04 -4.79 -0.84
N LEU A 61 -2.28 -3.61 -0.28
CA LEU A 61 -1.89 -2.33 -0.87
C LEU A 61 -0.37 -2.21 -1.04
N ALA A 62 0.39 -2.58 -0.02
CA ALA A 62 1.86 -2.61 -0.05
C ALA A 62 2.41 -3.55 -1.13
N ARG A 63 1.74 -4.68 -1.36
CA ARG A 63 2.16 -5.65 -2.38
C ARG A 63 1.84 -5.18 -3.80
N VAL A 64 0.63 -4.66 -4.01
CA VAL A 64 0.19 -4.19 -5.34
C VAL A 64 0.84 -2.86 -5.72
N PHE A 65 0.99 -1.96 -4.75
CA PHE A 65 1.54 -0.62 -4.93
C PHE A 65 2.72 -0.40 -3.96
N PRO A 66 3.90 -0.99 -4.24
CA PRO A 66 5.05 -0.94 -3.34
C PRO A 66 5.62 0.46 -3.14
N ARG A 67 5.27 1.41 -3.99
CA ARG A 67 5.66 2.82 -3.86
C ARG A 67 4.75 3.64 -2.93
N GLY A 68 3.71 3.03 -2.36
CA GLY A 68 2.88 3.66 -1.34
C GLY A 68 1.74 4.55 -1.84
N SER A 69 1.41 4.47 -3.14
CA SER A 69 0.31 5.24 -3.72
C SER A 69 -0.26 4.54 -4.96
N ALA A 70 -1.58 4.65 -5.13
CA ALA A 70 -2.32 4.22 -6.31
C ALA A 70 -2.73 5.39 -7.21
N VAL A 71 -2.39 6.64 -6.88
CA VAL A 71 -2.81 7.86 -7.61
C VAL A 71 -2.55 7.75 -9.10
N THR A 72 -1.35 7.31 -9.52
CA THR A 72 -1.03 7.16 -10.95
C THR A 72 -1.96 6.20 -11.68
N GLU A 73 -2.36 5.11 -11.03
CA GLU A 73 -3.27 4.13 -11.62
C GLU A 73 -4.72 4.60 -11.60
N ILE A 74 -5.13 5.27 -10.51
CA ILE A 74 -6.45 5.90 -10.40
C ILE A 74 -6.62 6.94 -11.51
N ASP A 75 -5.65 7.83 -11.70
CA ASP A 75 -5.67 8.86 -12.75
C ASP A 75 -5.69 8.24 -14.15
N ARG A 76 -4.91 7.18 -14.39
CA ARG A 76 -4.92 6.46 -15.67
C ARG A 76 -6.32 5.96 -16.01
N ARG A 77 -6.95 5.20 -15.12
CA ARG A 77 -8.29 4.64 -15.34
C ARG A 77 -9.38 5.71 -15.35
N LYS A 78 -9.24 6.77 -14.54
CA LYS A 78 -10.16 7.92 -14.55
C LYS A 78 -10.14 8.60 -15.91
N ASN A 79 -8.97 8.87 -16.46
CA ASN A 79 -8.83 9.49 -17.78
C ASN A 79 -9.42 8.61 -18.90
N GLU A 80 -9.31 7.29 -18.79
CA GLU A 80 -9.98 6.36 -19.72
C GLU A 80 -11.51 6.45 -19.63
N ARG A 81 -12.08 6.60 -18.44
CA ARG A 81 -13.53 6.80 -18.22
C ARG A 81 -14.02 8.16 -18.72
N LEU A 82 -13.27 9.22 -18.46
CA LEU A 82 -13.58 10.57 -18.97
C LEU A 82 -13.64 10.61 -20.50
N LYS A 83 -12.72 9.91 -21.18
CA LYS A 83 -12.75 9.78 -22.65
C LYS A 83 -14.01 9.07 -23.17
N ARG A 84 -14.67 8.26 -22.34
CA ARG A 84 -15.95 7.60 -22.66
C ARG A 84 -17.18 8.46 -22.30
N GLY A 85 -16.98 9.68 -21.82
CA GLY A 85 -18.06 10.62 -21.50
C GLY A 85 -18.61 10.51 -20.07
N GLU A 86 -17.93 9.81 -19.16
CA GLU A 86 -18.31 9.79 -17.74
C GLU A 86 -17.98 11.13 -17.06
N LEU A 87 -18.77 11.53 -16.05
CA LEU A 87 -18.51 12.70 -15.22
C LEU A 87 -17.32 12.43 -14.28
N ASP A 88 -16.46 13.43 -14.06
CA ASP A 88 -15.18 13.29 -13.33
C ASP A 88 -15.31 12.66 -11.92
N THR A 89 -16.23 13.16 -11.10
CA THR A 89 -16.45 12.64 -9.74
C THR A 89 -16.97 11.20 -9.72
N ARG A 90 -17.82 10.85 -10.70
CA ARG A 90 -18.35 9.49 -10.86
C ARG A 90 -17.30 8.54 -11.39
N ALA A 91 -16.45 9.03 -12.30
CA ALA A 91 -15.35 8.27 -12.86
C ALA A 91 -14.34 7.90 -11.77
N GLU A 92 -13.91 8.85 -10.94
CA GLU A 92 -12.95 8.58 -9.85
C GLU A 92 -13.51 7.60 -8.82
N ALA A 93 -14.73 7.86 -8.31
CA ALA A 93 -15.36 6.97 -7.33
C ALA A 93 -15.48 5.54 -7.87
N GLY A 94 -15.94 5.39 -9.11
CA GLY A 94 -16.09 4.07 -9.73
C GLY A 94 -14.77 3.35 -10.02
N VAL A 95 -13.67 4.08 -10.27
CA VAL A 95 -12.32 3.48 -10.38
C VAL A 95 -11.86 2.97 -9.03
N VAL A 96 -12.05 3.77 -7.98
CA VAL A 96 -11.64 3.38 -6.63
C VAL A 96 -12.44 2.16 -6.13
N ASP A 97 -13.74 2.10 -6.43
CA ASP A 97 -14.58 0.94 -6.11
C ASP A 97 -14.10 -0.33 -6.84
N GLU A 98 -13.77 -0.21 -8.13
CA GLU A 98 -13.25 -1.32 -8.95
C GLU A 98 -11.90 -1.82 -8.43
N LEU A 99 -10.96 -0.91 -8.14
CA LEU A 99 -9.67 -1.26 -7.55
C LEU A 99 -9.82 -1.95 -6.19
N ALA A 100 -10.73 -1.46 -5.34
CA ALA A 100 -10.98 -2.10 -4.05
C ALA A 100 -11.51 -3.53 -4.22
N ALA A 101 -12.41 -3.76 -5.17
CA ALA A 101 -12.93 -5.09 -5.49
C ALA A 101 -11.84 -6.01 -6.07
N GLU A 102 -11.02 -5.53 -7.00
CA GLU A 102 -9.88 -6.26 -7.56
C GLU A 102 -8.92 -6.75 -6.48
N LEU A 103 -8.55 -5.87 -5.54
CA LEU A 103 -7.64 -6.18 -4.45
C LEU A 103 -8.29 -7.08 -3.38
N THR A 104 -9.61 -7.02 -3.20
CA THR A 104 -10.36 -7.89 -2.28
C THR A 104 -10.48 -9.30 -2.84
N ASP A 105 -10.81 -9.43 -4.12
CA ASP A 105 -11.06 -10.71 -4.78
C ASP A 105 -9.79 -11.38 -5.33
N GLY A 106 -8.66 -10.67 -5.33
CA GLY A 106 -7.44 -11.13 -5.99
C GLY A 106 -7.60 -11.26 -7.51
N LYS A 107 -8.28 -10.31 -8.14
CA LYS A 107 -8.50 -10.22 -9.60
C LYS A 107 -7.88 -8.94 -10.15
N GLY A 108 -7.73 -8.82 -11.47
CA GLY A 108 -7.12 -7.64 -12.07
C GLY A 108 -5.72 -7.38 -11.51
N LEU A 109 -5.48 -6.18 -10.94
CA LEU A 109 -4.22 -5.86 -10.26
C LEU A 109 -3.99 -6.68 -8.99
N GLY A 110 -5.06 -7.16 -8.35
CA GLY A 110 -4.99 -8.05 -7.18
C GLY A 110 -4.50 -9.46 -7.50
N ILE A 111 -4.25 -9.82 -8.77
CA ILE A 111 -3.80 -11.18 -9.13
C ILE A 111 -2.50 -11.58 -8.44
N VAL A 112 -1.61 -10.62 -8.17
CA VAL A 112 -0.34 -10.81 -7.45
C VAL A 112 -0.52 -11.24 -5.99
N LEU A 113 -1.76 -11.19 -5.48
CA LEU A 113 -2.12 -11.62 -4.12
C LEU A 113 -2.51 -13.10 -4.06
N ARG A 114 -2.77 -13.76 -5.20
CA ARG A 114 -3.17 -15.18 -5.22
C ARG A 114 -2.06 -16.10 -4.73
N ASP A 115 -0.82 -15.75 -5.03
CA ASP A 115 0.36 -16.52 -4.61
C ASP A 115 0.48 -16.55 -3.07
N LEU A 116 -0.03 -15.54 -2.37
CA LEU A 116 0.01 -15.45 -0.90
C LEU A 116 -0.91 -16.47 -0.20
N VAL A 117 -1.99 -16.91 -0.84
CA VAL A 117 -2.84 -17.97 -0.27
C VAL A 117 -2.10 -19.31 -0.29
N GLN A 118 -1.22 -19.52 -1.27
CA GLN A 118 -0.44 -20.76 -1.39
C GLN A 118 0.80 -20.79 -0.49
N ASP A 119 1.43 -19.64 -0.22
CA ASP A 119 2.62 -19.58 0.65
C ASP A 119 2.27 -19.66 2.15
N ASN A 120 1.04 -19.30 2.52
CA ASN A 120 0.53 -19.41 3.89
C ASN A 120 -0.16 -20.77 4.16
N ASP A 121 -0.06 -21.73 3.24
CA ASP A 121 -0.48 -23.12 3.46
C ASP A 121 0.57 -23.85 4.33
N PRO A 122 0.24 -24.24 5.57
CA PRO A 122 1.19 -24.92 6.46
C PRO A 122 1.73 -26.22 5.87
N SER A 123 1.02 -26.84 4.92
CA SER A 123 1.43 -28.08 4.25
C SER A 123 2.69 -27.90 3.39
N ARG A 124 2.92 -26.70 2.85
CA ARG A 124 4.11 -26.38 2.03
C ARG A 124 5.31 -25.96 2.86
N THR A 125 5.10 -25.28 3.99
CA THR A 125 6.20 -24.89 4.91
C THR A 125 6.89 -26.13 5.50
N MET A 126 6.15 -27.22 5.71
CA MET A 126 6.71 -28.49 6.17
C MET A 126 7.53 -29.23 5.10
N LEU A 127 7.13 -29.13 3.82
CA LEU A 127 7.82 -29.83 2.71
C LEU A 127 9.18 -29.20 2.34
N ALA A 128 9.42 -27.94 2.72
CA ALA A 128 10.69 -27.25 2.51
C ALA A 128 11.68 -27.41 3.69
N ALA A 129 11.26 -28.12 4.74
CA ALA A 129 12.05 -28.37 5.95
C ALA A 129 12.57 -29.82 6.05
N GLU A 130 12.36 -30.65 5.03
CA GLU A 130 12.96 -31.98 4.83
C GLU A 130 14.04 -31.95 3.75
#